data_AF-A0A3B1IFF1-F1
#
_entry.id   AF-A0A3B1IFF1-F1
#
_cell.length_a   1.000
_cell.length_b   1.000
_cell.length_c   1.000
_cell.angle_alpha   90.00
_cell.angle_beta   90.00
_cell.angle_gamma   90.00
#
_symmetry.space_group_name_H-M   'P 1'
#
loop_
_entity.id
_entity.type
_entity.pdbx_description
1 polymer ?
#
loop_
_entity_poly.entity_id
_entity_poly.type
_entity_poly.pdbx_seq_one_letter_code
_entity_poly.pdbx_strand_id
1 'polypeptide(L)'
;LHLLSTWGHHNQNGPKKAIWMDCGIHAREWIAPAFCQYFVKEILASYKTDTKMNEMFKNLDFYITPVLNMDGYIYSWTRLWRKSRSPGSDGCSCYGTDLNRNFYANWGSKSLFYYANSGSSRDFARLIGIPFSFTFELRDKGEFGFKLPEDQIQPTCEEAYQGALSIITTVHDKTFTSAAFTITATLWTTMTAACLSTATWV
;
A
#
# COMPACT_ATOMS: atom_id res chain seq x y z
N LEU A 1 8.52 0.41 -5.49
CA LEU A 1 7.81 0.23 -4.19
C LEU A 1 6.31 0.33 -4.43
N HIS A 2 5.50 -0.57 -3.86
CA HIS A 2 4.04 -0.52 -4.02
C HIS A 2 3.36 -0.15 -2.72
N LEU A 3 2.54 0.90 -2.73
CA LEU A 3 1.99 1.47 -1.51
C LEU A 3 0.48 1.63 -1.60
N LEU A 4 -0.16 1.08 -0.57
CA LEU A 4 -1.55 1.15 -0.20
C LEU A 4 -2.51 0.49 -1.16
N SER A 5 -3.14 -0.56 -0.67
CA SER A 5 -4.45 -1.00 -1.13
C SER A 5 -5.34 -1.10 0.10
N THR A 6 -6.52 -0.48 0.08
CA THR A 6 -7.51 -0.64 1.15
C THR A 6 -8.61 -1.59 0.77
N TRP A 7 -8.81 -2.62 1.60
CA TRP A 7 -9.86 -3.61 1.45
C TRP A 7 -10.64 -3.76 2.77
N GLY A 8 -11.92 -4.11 2.72
CA GLY A 8 -12.72 -4.29 3.94
C GLY A 8 -12.66 -5.72 4.44
N HIS A 9 -12.13 -5.94 5.64
CA HIS A 9 -12.07 -7.24 6.29
C HIS A 9 -12.97 -7.25 7.54
N HIS A 10 -13.81 -8.28 7.69
CA HIS A 10 -14.60 -8.49 8.91
C HIS A 10 -13.71 -9.13 9.98
N ASN A 11 -13.42 -8.42 11.07
CA ASN A 11 -12.75 -8.97 12.25
C ASN A 11 -13.78 -9.16 13.39
N GLN A 12 -13.45 -10.01 14.35
CA GLN A 12 -14.26 -10.35 15.54
C GLN A 12 -14.67 -9.11 16.37
N ASN A 13 -13.99 -7.98 16.19
CA ASN A 13 -14.25 -6.70 16.90
C ASN A 13 -14.98 -5.65 16.02
N GLY A 14 -15.45 -6.00 14.83
CA GLY A 14 -16.12 -5.09 13.88
C GLY A 14 -15.42 -4.98 12.51
N PRO A 15 -15.98 -4.21 11.56
CA PRO A 15 -15.42 -4.08 10.22
C PRO A 15 -14.20 -3.15 10.21
N LYS A 16 -12.99 -3.72 10.16
CA LYS A 16 -11.77 -2.96 9.90
C LYS A 16 -11.52 -2.85 8.40
N LYS A 17 -10.73 -1.86 7.99
CA LYS A 17 -10.14 -1.84 6.64
C LYS A 17 -8.68 -2.24 6.71
N ALA A 18 -8.13 -2.73 5.61
CA ALA A 18 -6.72 -3.10 5.51
C ALA A 18 -5.91 -1.97 4.86
N ILE A 19 -4.62 -1.89 5.18
CA ILE A 19 -3.59 -1.19 4.42
C ILE A 19 -2.61 -2.28 3.95
N TRP A 20 -2.50 -2.50 2.65
CA TRP A 20 -1.44 -3.35 2.08
C TRP A 20 -0.26 -2.50 1.62
N MET A 21 0.96 -2.87 2.00
CA MET A 21 2.21 -2.29 1.49
C MET A 21 3.18 -3.41 1.13
N ASP A 22 3.74 -3.38 -0.08
CA ASP A 22 4.78 -4.32 -0.48
C ASP A 22 6.03 -3.62 -1.03
N CYS A 23 7.16 -4.23 -0.69
CA CYS A 23 8.48 -3.80 -1.07
C CYS A 23 9.23 -4.93 -1.78
N GLY A 24 10.28 -4.57 -2.52
CA GLY A 24 11.16 -5.56 -3.14
C GLY A 24 10.49 -6.41 -4.22
N ILE A 25 9.47 -5.91 -4.94
CA ILE A 25 8.94 -6.59 -6.15
C ILE A 25 10.02 -6.70 -7.24
N HIS A 26 10.88 -5.69 -7.34
CA HIS A 26 12.09 -5.74 -8.15
C HIS A 26 13.31 -5.96 -7.26
N ALA A 27 14.07 -6.99 -7.60
CA ALA A 27 15.13 -7.50 -6.74
C ALA A 27 16.29 -6.55 -6.45
N ARG A 28 16.61 -5.64 -7.38
CA ARG A 28 17.73 -4.67 -7.26
C ARG A 28 17.35 -3.35 -6.58
N GLU A 29 16.07 -3.12 -6.30
CA GLU A 29 15.60 -1.88 -5.67
C GLU A 29 15.74 -1.99 -4.13
N TRP A 30 16.96 -2.14 -3.64
CA TRP A 30 17.26 -2.50 -2.24
C TRP A 30 16.77 -1.49 -1.19
N ILE A 31 16.64 -0.23 -1.57
CA ILE A 31 16.08 0.80 -0.69
C ILE A 31 14.61 0.54 -0.33
N ALA A 32 13.85 -0.18 -1.18
CA ALA A 32 12.45 -0.49 -0.90
C ALA A 32 12.29 -1.47 0.29
N PRO A 33 12.95 -2.65 0.33
CA PRO A 33 12.94 -3.49 1.54
C PRO A 33 13.42 -2.79 2.81
N ALA A 34 14.43 -1.91 2.72
CA ALA A 34 14.88 -1.11 3.85
C ALA A 34 13.77 -0.18 4.36
N PHE A 35 13.07 0.49 3.45
CA PHE A 35 11.92 1.34 3.78
C PHE A 35 10.78 0.57 4.44
N CYS A 36 10.38 -0.61 3.95
CA CYS A 36 9.31 -1.38 4.60
C CYS A 36 9.65 -1.75 6.05
N GLN A 37 10.90 -2.10 6.32
CA GLN A 37 11.37 -2.40 7.69
C GLN A 37 11.35 -1.14 8.55
N TYR A 38 11.82 -0.02 8.03
CA TYR A 38 11.78 1.28 8.69
C TYR A 38 10.33 1.70 9.01
N PHE A 39 9.41 1.56 8.04
CA PHE A 39 8.01 1.88 8.22
C PHE A 39 7.39 1.09 9.38
N VAL A 40 7.62 -0.23 9.44
CA VAL A 40 7.14 -1.07 10.54
C VAL A 40 7.72 -0.62 11.88
N LYS A 41 9.01 -0.30 11.94
CA LYS A 41 9.65 0.22 13.14
C LYS A 41 8.97 1.50 13.63
N GLU A 42 8.72 2.47 12.74
CA GLU A 42 8.15 3.77 13.12
C GLU A 42 6.68 3.69 13.56
N ILE A 43 5.85 2.90 12.86
CA ILE A 43 4.45 2.73 13.28
C ILE A 43 4.35 2.02 14.63
N LEU A 44 5.23 1.04 14.92
CA LEU A 44 5.27 0.35 16.21
C LEU A 44 5.88 1.20 17.32
N ALA A 45 6.77 2.13 16.99
CA ALA A 45 7.29 3.10 17.96
C ALA A 45 6.23 4.15 18.36
N SER A 46 5.34 4.50 17.43
CA SER A 46 4.36 5.59 17.63
C SER A 46 2.97 5.13 18.08
N TYR A 47 2.53 3.89 17.84
CA TYR A 47 1.12 3.50 18.07
C TYR A 47 0.60 3.63 19.53
N LYS A 48 1.50 3.63 20.53
CA LYS A 48 1.13 3.83 21.94
C LYS A 48 1.14 5.29 22.37
N THR A 49 1.89 6.14 21.68
CA THR A 49 2.18 7.52 22.10
C THR A 49 1.45 8.54 21.23
N ASP A 50 1.32 8.27 19.94
CA ASP A 50 0.58 9.09 18.99
C ASP A 50 -0.89 8.66 18.96
N THR A 51 -1.78 9.60 19.27
CA THR A 51 -3.23 9.36 19.34
C THR A 51 -3.82 9.02 17.98
N LYS A 52 -3.31 9.61 16.89
CA LYS A 52 -3.80 9.35 15.54
C LYS A 52 -3.38 7.98 15.06
N MET A 53 -2.13 7.59 15.29
CA MET A 53 -1.64 6.25 15.01
C MET A 53 -2.42 5.21 15.82
N ASN A 54 -2.67 5.47 17.10
CA ASN A 54 -3.48 4.59 17.94
C ASN A 54 -4.89 4.37 17.37
N GLU A 55 -5.54 5.45 16.94
CA GLU A 55 -6.85 5.41 16.27
C GLU A 55 -6.79 4.59 14.97
N MET A 56 -5.78 4.85 14.13
CA MET A 56 -5.58 4.09 12.90
C MET A 56 -5.41 2.59 13.17
N PHE A 57 -4.68 2.17 14.21
CA PHE A 57 -4.54 0.74 14.56
C PHE A 57 -5.85 0.08 15.05
N LYS A 58 -6.81 0.87 15.57
CA LYS A 58 -8.14 0.36 15.93
C LYS A 58 -9.01 0.13 14.69
N ASN A 59 -8.86 0.99 13.68
CA ASN A 59 -9.72 1.02 12.49
C ASN A 59 -9.12 0.27 11.28
N LEU A 60 -7.80 0.16 11.24
CA LEU A 60 -7.01 -0.40 10.16
C LEU A 60 -6.20 -1.62 10.61
N ASP A 61 -6.02 -2.57 9.70
CA ASP A 61 -5.03 -3.64 9.79
C ASP A 61 -3.92 -3.41 8.75
N PHE A 62 -2.66 -3.45 9.16
CA PHE A 62 -1.51 -3.22 8.29
C PHE A 62 -0.90 -4.56 7.83
N TYR A 63 -0.93 -4.84 6.53
CA TYR A 63 -0.27 -5.97 5.88
C TYR A 63 0.95 -5.48 5.13
N ILE A 64 2.13 -5.70 5.70
CA ILE A 64 3.40 -5.21 5.14
C ILE A 64 4.23 -6.41 4.66
N THR A 65 4.58 -6.42 3.38
CA THR A 65 5.45 -7.44 2.76
C THR A 65 6.80 -6.83 2.42
N PRO A 66 7.86 -7.02 3.25
CA PRO A 66 9.14 -6.33 3.05
C PRO A 66 9.90 -6.76 1.80
N VAL A 67 9.77 -8.03 1.40
CA VAL A 67 10.43 -8.58 0.22
C VAL A 67 9.46 -9.49 -0.52
N LEU A 68 8.83 -8.99 -1.57
CA LEU A 68 7.91 -9.77 -2.40
C LEU A 68 8.66 -10.76 -3.31
N ASN A 69 9.77 -10.34 -3.92
CA ASN A 69 10.59 -11.16 -4.81
C ASN A 69 11.80 -11.73 -4.07
N MET A 70 11.57 -12.69 -3.17
CA MET A 70 12.63 -13.26 -2.32
C MET A 70 13.78 -13.89 -3.12
N ASP A 71 13.47 -14.75 -4.09
CA ASP A 71 14.50 -15.42 -4.91
C ASP A 71 15.32 -14.42 -5.72
N GLY A 72 14.64 -13.44 -6.32
CA GLY A 72 15.30 -12.38 -7.05
C GLY A 72 16.17 -11.54 -6.14
N TYR A 73 15.67 -11.17 -4.95
CA TYR A 73 16.40 -10.39 -3.96
C TYR A 73 17.68 -11.09 -3.56
N ILE A 74 17.65 -12.37 -3.17
CA ILE A 74 18.86 -13.16 -2.87
C ILE A 74 19.82 -13.14 -4.06
N TYR A 75 19.30 -13.33 -5.28
CA TYR A 75 20.11 -13.36 -6.50
C TYR A 75 20.74 -12.00 -6.84
N SER A 76 20.21 -10.88 -6.34
CA SER A 76 20.73 -9.54 -6.61
C SER A 76 21.92 -9.16 -5.73
N TRP A 77 22.22 -9.84 -4.62
CA TRP A 77 23.31 -9.43 -3.70
C TRP A 77 24.68 -9.26 -4.37
N THR A 78 24.91 -9.94 -5.49
CA THR A 78 26.14 -9.82 -6.30
C THR A 78 25.89 -9.26 -7.71
N ARG A 79 24.65 -8.89 -8.07
CA ARG A 79 24.20 -8.56 -9.43
C ARG A 79 23.05 -7.55 -9.47
N LEU A 80 22.92 -6.77 -10.53
CA LEU A 80 21.75 -5.87 -10.71
C LEU A 80 20.50 -6.58 -11.27
N TRP A 81 20.13 -7.73 -10.68
CA TRP A 81 18.97 -8.52 -11.10
C TRP A 81 17.64 -7.88 -10.69
N ARG A 82 16.63 -7.96 -11.55
CA ARG A 82 15.32 -7.31 -11.35
C ARG A 82 14.15 -8.28 -11.18
N LYS A 83 14.10 -9.30 -12.05
CA LYS A 83 12.94 -10.19 -12.27
C LYS A 83 12.81 -11.27 -11.18
N SER A 84 11.79 -12.11 -11.26
CA SER A 84 11.74 -13.38 -10.51
C SER A 84 12.86 -14.35 -10.92
N ARG A 85 12.86 -15.57 -10.38
CA ARG A 85 13.81 -16.65 -10.73
C ARG A 85 13.16 -17.86 -11.41
N SER A 86 11.91 -17.73 -11.87
CA SER A 86 11.24 -18.79 -12.63
C SER A 86 12.03 -19.16 -13.89
N PRO A 87 12.06 -20.45 -14.30
CA PRO A 87 12.64 -20.83 -15.58
C PRO A 87 11.85 -20.21 -16.74
N GLY A 88 12.53 -20.00 -17.87
CA GLY A 88 11.91 -19.57 -19.12
C GLY A 88 11.08 -20.67 -19.76
N SER A 89 10.38 -20.33 -20.85
CA SER A 89 9.67 -21.30 -21.68
C SER A 89 10.63 -22.30 -22.33
N ASP A 90 10.09 -23.43 -22.78
CA ASP A 90 10.84 -24.49 -23.47
C ASP A 90 11.71 -23.91 -24.59
N GLY A 91 13.00 -24.24 -24.55
CA GLY A 91 14.01 -23.76 -25.50
C GLY A 91 14.66 -22.40 -25.17
N CYS A 92 14.25 -21.68 -24.12
CA CYS A 92 14.94 -20.46 -23.65
C CYS A 92 15.83 -20.79 -22.44
N SER A 93 17.12 -20.45 -22.49
CA SER A 93 18.00 -20.45 -21.30
C SER A 93 17.77 -19.25 -20.38
N CYS A 94 16.65 -18.56 -20.55
CA CYS A 94 16.32 -17.28 -19.96
C CYS A 94 15.61 -17.52 -18.62
N TYR A 95 15.84 -16.64 -17.64
CA TYR A 95 15.20 -16.75 -16.33
C TYR A 95 14.43 -15.48 -15.98
N GLY A 96 13.36 -15.67 -15.22
CA GLY A 96 12.60 -14.65 -14.54
C GLY A 96 11.57 -13.93 -15.39
N THR A 97 10.48 -13.55 -14.73
CA THR A 97 9.42 -12.68 -15.24
C THR A 97 9.49 -11.34 -14.50
N ASP A 98 9.24 -10.23 -15.19
CA ASP A 98 9.05 -8.95 -14.51
C ASP A 98 7.71 -9.01 -13.75
N LEU A 99 7.79 -9.09 -12.43
CA LEU A 99 6.62 -9.27 -11.58
C LEU A 99 5.63 -8.11 -11.70
N ASN A 100 6.11 -6.88 -11.92
CA ASN A 100 5.25 -5.71 -12.12
C ASN A 100 4.83 -5.52 -13.60
N ARG A 101 4.91 -6.60 -14.39
CA ARG A 101 4.27 -6.76 -15.71
C ARG A 101 3.40 -8.03 -15.77
N ASN A 102 3.21 -8.71 -14.65
CA ASN A 102 2.60 -10.03 -14.58
C ASN A 102 1.23 -10.06 -13.87
N PHE A 103 0.64 -8.90 -13.57
CA PHE A 103 -0.70 -8.82 -13.03
C PHE A 103 -1.75 -8.78 -14.15
N TYR A 104 -2.97 -9.23 -13.87
CA TYR A 104 -4.07 -9.28 -14.84
C TYR A 104 -4.72 -7.89 -15.05
N ALA A 105 -3.91 -6.93 -15.48
CA ALA A 105 -4.31 -5.55 -15.78
C ALA A 105 -3.79 -5.16 -17.16
N ASN A 106 -4.62 -5.32 -18.19
CA ASN A 106 -4.18 -5.16 -19.58
C ASN A 106 -2.99 -6.08 -19.93
N TRP A 107 -2.89 -7.25 -19.29
CA TRP A 107 -1.74 -8.15 -19.40
C TRP A 107 -1.42 -8.49 -20.86
N GLY A 108 -0.16 -8.31 -21.26
CA GLY A 108 0.30 -8.59 -22.63
C GLY A 108 -0.08 -7.54 -23.68
N SER A 109 -0.79 -6.46 -23.33
CA SER A 109 -1.18 -5.41 -24.28
C SER A 109 -0.26 -4.18 -24.23
N LYS A 110 -0.32 -3.34 -25.26
CA LYS A 110 0.29 -2.00 -25.29
C LYS A 110 -0.71 -1.00 -24.72
N SER A 111 -0.36 -0.30 -23.64
CA SER A 111 -1.19 0.76 -23.06
C SER A 111 -1.43 1.92 -24.04
N LEU A 112 -2.57 2.60 -23.91
CA LEU A 112 -3.03 3.66 -24.84
C LEU A 112 -2.41 5.05 -24.59
N PHE A 113 -1.64 5.27 -23.52
CA PHE A 113 -1.00 6.58 -23.23
C PHE A 113 0.50 6.49 -22.92
N TYR A 114 1.18 7.62 -23.16
CA TYR A 114 2.61 7.88 -23.47
C TYR A 114 3.74 7.16 -22.69
N TYR A 115 3.47 6.41 -21.62
CA TYR A 115 4.44 5.47 -21.00
C TYR A 115 3.73 4.17 -20.65
N ALA A 116 3.60 3.30 -21.65
CA ALA A 116 2.70 2.17 -21.62
C ALA A 116 3.24 0.95 -20.88
N ASN A 117 3.05 0.88 -19.55
CA ASN A 117 3.21 -0.35 -18.79
C ASN A 117 1.87 -1.08 -18.62
N SER A 118 1.83 -2.35 -19.03
CA SER A 118 0.73 -3.27 -18.75
C SER A 118 1.11 -4.22 -17.62
N GLY A 119 0.11 -4.80 -16.97
CA GLY A 119 0.26 -5.82 -15.93
C GLY A 119 0.93 -5.32 -14.66
N SER A 120 0.76 -4.04 -14.32
CA SER A 120 1.24 -3.48 -13.07
C SER A 120 0.32 -3.86 -11.90
N SER A 121 0.89 -4.05 -10.71
CA SER A 121 0.10 -4.29 -9.50
C SER A 121 -0.84 -3.12 -9.16
N ARG A 122 -0.46 -1.89 -9.54
CA ARG A 122 -1.22 -0.67 -9.23
C ARG A 122 -2.53 -0.66 -9.97
N ASP A 123 -2.44 -0.95 -11.26
CA ASP A 123 -3.60 -0.89 -12.13
C ASP A 123 -4.49 -2.11 -11.86
N PHE A 124 -3.89 -3.27 -11.55
CA PHE A 124 -4.65 -4.44 -11.08
C PHE A 124 -5.42 -4.16 -9.79
N ALA A 125 -4.79 -3.56 -8.78
CA ALA A 125 -5.45 -3.19 -7.52
C ALA A 125 -6.67 -2.30 -7.77
N ARG A 126 -6.54 -1.28 -8.64
CA ARG A 126 -7.68 -0.45 -9.04
C ARG A 126 -8.78 -1.25 -9.75
N LEU A 127 -8.40 -2.13 -10.67
CA LEU A 127 -9.36 -2.95 -11.44
C LEU A 127 -10.18 -3.89 -10.55
N ILE A 128 -9.60 -4.43 -9.47
CA ILE A 128 -10.33 -5.27 -8.51
C ILE A 128 -11.09 -4.47 -7.44
N GLY A 129 -11.23 -3.15 -7.62
CA GLY A 129 -12.07 -2.29 -6.80
C GLY A 129 -11.38 -1.64 -5.60
N ILE A 130 -10.04 -1.62 -5.55
CA ILE A 130 -9.31 -0.92 -4.49
C ILE A 130 -9.16 0.56 -4.85
N PRO A 131 -9.83 1.48 -4.13
CA PRO A 131 -9.97 2.87 -4.57
C PRO A 131 -8.68 3.69 -4.45
N PHE A 132 -7.82 3.32 -3.50
CA PHE A 132 -6.56 3.99 -3.23
C PHE A 132 -5.42 3.03 -3.54
N SER A 133 -4.65 3.33 -4.59
CA SER A 133 -3.50 2.54 -5.03
C SER A 133 -2.39 3.43 -5.55
N PHE A 134 -1.20 3.31 -4.97
CA PHE A 134 -0.05 4.17 -5.26
C PHE A 134 1.22 3.36 -5.53
N THR A 135 2.10 3.93 -6.34
CA THR A 135 3.45 3.42 -6.56
C THR A 135 4.42 4.49 -6.11
N PHE A 136 5.41 4.10 -5.32
CA PHE A 136 6.49 4.97 -4.91
C PHE A 136 7.75 4.55 -5.67
N GLU A 137 8.45 5.53 -6.20
CA GLU A 137 9.82 5.42 -6.67
C GLU A 137 10.64 6.27 -5.70
N LEU A 138 11.56 5.63 -4.97
CA LEU A 138 12.36 6.27 -3.92
C LEU A 138 13.61 6.93 -4.52
N ARG A 139 14.48 7.47 -3.66
CA ARG A 139 15.74 8.06 -4.12
C ARG A 139 16.53 7.08 -5.00
N ASP A 140 17.26 7.58 -5.98
CA ASP A 140 17.50 8.99 -6.33
C ASP A 140 16.95 9.34 -7.73
N LYS A 141 17.49 10.39 -8.37
CA LYS A 141 17.15 10.78 -9.75
C LYS A 141 18.14 10.24 -10.80
N GLY A 142 18.94 9.23 -10.44
CA GLY A 142 19.85 8.54 -11.35
C GLY A 142 21.36 8.77 -11.11
N GLU A 143 21.77 9.41 -10.01
CA GLU A 143 23.19 9.61 -9.68
C GLU A 143 23.84 8.27 -9.26
N PHE A 144 23.20 7.57 -8.33
CA PHE A 144 23.54 6.25 -7.82
C PHE A 144 22.59 5.16 -8.36
N GLY A 145 21.36 5.54 -8.69
CA GLY A 145 20.32 4.62 -9.15
C GLY A 145 20.07 3.51 -8.12
N PHE A 146 20.29 2.25 -8.51
CA PHE A 146 20.02 1.09 -7.64
C PHE A 146 21.10 0.84 -6.58
N LYS A 147 22.25 1.52 -6.66
CA LYS A 147 23.36 1.38 -5.69
C LYS A 147 23.43 2.61 -4.78
N LEU A 148 22.28 2.97 -4.21
CA LEU A 148 22.17 4.09 -3.29
C LEU A 148 23.09 3.84 -2.06
N PRO A 149 23.95 4.80 -1.68
CA PRO A 149 24.82 4.69 -0.51
C PRO A 149 24.07 4.41 0.80
N GLU A 150 24.70 3.69 1.73
CA GLU A 150 24.05 3.29 2.98
C GLU A 150 23.68 4.48 3.89
N ASP A 151 24.46 5.57 3.84
CA ASP A 151 24.17 6.82 4.57
C ASP A 151 22.93 7.56 4.04
N GLN A 152 22.48 7.23 2.82
CA GLN A 152 21.24 7.73 2.23
C GLN A 152 20.01 6.89 2.60
N ILE A 153 20.18 5.71 3.24
CA ILE A 153 19.04 4.84 3.60
C ILE A 153 18.12 5.56 4.58
N GLN A 154 18.66 6.07 5.69
CA GLN A 154 17.85 6.71 6.72
C GLN A 154 17.13 7.97 6.20
N PRO A 155 17.79 8.94 5.55
CA PRO A 155 17.10 10.11 4.97
C PRO A 155 16.01 9.75 3.97
N THR A 156 16.24 8.72 3.14
CA THR A 156 15.23 8.24 2.17
C THR A 156 14.03 7.61 2.89
N CYS A 157 14.26 6.87 3.96
CA CYS A 157 13.20 6.24 4.72
C CYS A 157 12.36 7.26 5.51
N GLU A 158 13.00 8.27 6.10
CA GLU A 158 12.33 9.34 6.85
C GLU A 158 11.38 10.14 5.95
N GLU A 159 11.84 10.61 4.78
CA GLU A 159 10.98 11.36 3.86
C GLU A 159 9.85 10.49 3.28
N ALA A 160 10.16 9.23 2.93
CA ALA A 160 9.16 8.30 2.39
C ALA A 160 8.12 7.92 3.45
N TYR A 161 8.51 7.83 4.72
CA TYR A 161 7.62 7.57 5.84
C TYR A 161 6.61 8.70 6.00
N GLN A 162 7.06 9.96 5.96
CA GLN A 162 6.15 11.12 6.02
C GLN A 162 5.14 11.11 4.86
N GLY A 163 5.60 10.79 3.65
CA GLY A 163 4.73 10.65 2.49
C GLY A 163 3.69 9.53 2.65
N ALA A 164 4.12 8.35 3.08
CA ALA A 164 3.24 7.20 3.30
C ALA A 164 2.22 7.47 4.42
N LEU A 165 2.66 8.04 5.54
CA LEU A 165 1.81 8.38 6.68
C LEU A 165 0.73 9.40 6.32
N SER A 166 1.07 10.41 5.53
CA SER A 166 0.12 11.42 5.05
C SER A 166 -1.00 10.79 4.19
N ILE A 167 -0.63 9.87 3.28
CA ILE A 167 -1.61 9.14 2.46
C ILE A 167 -2.50 8.27 3.35
N ILE A 168 -1.91 7.49 4.26
CA ILE A 168 -2.67 6.59 5.15
C ILE A 168 -3.65 7.38 6.01
N THR A 169 -3.20 8.49 6.59
CA THR A 169 -4.03 9.38 7.42
C THR A 169 -5.18 9.95 6.61
N THR A 170 -4.90 10.44 5.38
CA THR A 170 -5.93 10.96 4.48
C THR A 170 -6.97 9.89 4.12
N VAL A 171 -6.51 8.66 3.82
CA VAL A 171 -7.39 7.54 3.49
C VAL A 171 -8.23 7.13 4.69
N HIS A 172 -7.62 7.06 5.88
CA HIS A 172 -8.32 6.81 7.13
C HIS A 172 -9.45 7.82 7.34
N ASP A 173 -9.14 9.12 7.26
CA ASP A 173 -10.12 10.17 7.56
C ASP A 173 -11.26 10.18 6.55
N LYS A 174 -10.98 9.98 5.27
CA LYS A 174 -12.03 9.82 4.24
C LYS A 174 -12.92 8.60 4.49
N THR A 175 -12.36 7.53 5.05
CA THR A 175 -13.08 6.27 5.25
C THR A 175 -13.90 6.28 6.53
N PHE A 176 -13.38 6.83 7.63
CA PHE A 176 -13.97 6.68 8.97
C PHE A 176 -14.64 7.96 9.49
N THR A 177 -14.26 9.16 9.06
CA THR A 177 -14.95 10.40 9.46
C THR A 177 -16.33 10.51 8.81
N SER A 178 -16.48 10.02 7.59
CA SER A 178 -17.75 9.93 6.85
C SER A 178 -18.78 9.05 7.58
N ALA A 179 -18.33 7.95 8.17
CA ALA A 179 -19.19 7.00 8.88
C ALA A 179 -19.73 7.58 10.19
N ALA A 180 -18.93 8.36 10.92
CA ALA A 180 -19.38 9.04 12.14
C ALA A 180 -20.51 10.02 11.84
N PHE A 181 -20.38 10.85 10.80
CA PHE A 181 -21.41 11.83 10.43
C PHE A 181 -22.74 11.17 10.00
N THR A 182 -22.67 10.05 9.26
CA THR A 182 -23.88 9.28 8.90
C THR A 182 -24.59 8.72 10.13
N ILE A 183 -23.85 8.14 11.09
CA ILE A 183 -24.44 7.59 12.32
C ILE A 183 -25.13 8.68 13.15
N THR A 184 -24.48 9.84 13.34
CA THR A 184 -25.11 10.96 14.08
C THR A 184 -26.34 11.46 13.34
N ALA A 185 -26.28 11.65 12.02
CA ALA A 185 -27.41 12.13 11.24
C ALA A 185 -28.63 11.17 11.31
N THR A 186 -28.41 9.85 11.26
CA THR A 186 -29.47 8.85 11.40
C THR A 186 -30.05 8.80 12.82
N LEU A 187 -29.21 8.95 13.86
CA LEU A 187 -29.66 9.05 15.25
C LEU A 187 -30.51 10.32 15.48
N TRP A 188 -30.08 11.47 14.98
CA TRP A 188 -30.84 12.72 15.08
C TRP A 188 -32.18 12.67 14.32
N THR A 189 -32.23 12.05 13.14
CA THR A 189 -33.48 11.89 12.39
C THR A 189 -34.43 10.90 13.04
N THR A 190 -33.93 9.79 13.59
CA THR A 190 -34.76 8.82 14.32
C THR A 190 -35.27 9.38 15.65
N MET A 191 -34.43 10.11 16.41
CA MET A 191 -34.87 10.78 17.63
C MET A 191 -35.89 11.90 17.36
N THR A 192 -35.70 12.72 16.32
CA THR A 192 -36.68 13.76 15.98
C THR A 192 -37.99 13.18 15.47
N ALA A 193 -37.95 12.11 14.65
CA ALA A 193 -39.16 11.39 14.22
C ALA A 193 -39.92 10.76 15.40
N ALA A 194 -39.20 10.17 16.37
CA ALA A 194 -39.81 9.62 17.59
C ALA A 194 -40.49 10.73 18.42
N CYS A 195 -39.82 11.86 18.65
CA CYS A 195 -40.38 13.01 19.38
C CYS A 195 -41.63 13.59 18.70
N LEU A 196 -41.65 13.68 17.36
CA LEU A 196 -42.81 14.16 16.61
C LEU A 196 -44.00 13.18 16.71
N SER A 197 -43.76 11.88 16.72
CA SER A 197 -44.80 10.86 16.85
C SER A 197 -45.47 10.82 18.23
N THR A 198 -44.74 11.23 19.28
CA THR A 198 -45.29 11.34 20.64
C THR A 198 -46.04 12.65 20.90
N ALA A 199 -45.77 13.69 20.10
CA ALA A 199 -46.43 14.99 20.23
C ALA A 199 -47.84 15.04 19.59
N THR A 200 -48.22 14.04 18.80
CA THR A 200 -49.55 13.95 18.16
C THR A 200 -50.58 13.15 18.98
N TRP A 201 -50.25 12.74 20.21
CA TRP A 201 -51.15 11.99 21.12
C TRP A 201 -51.46 12.75 22.43
N VAL A 202 -51.62 14.08 22.36
CA VAL A 202 -52.17 14.92 23.44
C VAL A 202 -53.29 15.78 22.88
#